data_AF-A0A401P440-F1
#
_entry.id   AF-A0A401P440-F1
#
_cell.length_a   1.000
_cell.length_b   1.000
_cell.length_c   1.000
_cell.angle_alpha   90.00
_cell.angle_beta   90.00
_cell.angle_gamma   90.00
#
_symmetry.space_group_name_H-M   'P 1'
#
loop_
_entity.id
_entity.type
_entity.pdbx_description
1 polymer ?
#
loop_
_entity_poly.entity_id
_entity_poly.type
_entity_poly.pdbx_seq_one_letter_code
_entity_poly.pdbx_strand_id
1 'polypeptide(L)'
;MWLICLMESYLTGGYHCGISYLAVLLLVALCNLCPMSVSALNCHSDCICASNIVSCSKKELGNIPNSLPEYTAVLDLSYNSLTRLRAEWTKVRLSRLHTLLLSHNGLFFTSEEAFTEVPHLKYLDLSSNKLKALEELHFQGLEELEVLLLYNNQISQIDRTAFEGLDMLKKLYLSQNLITRFPQELVKENTRLSGLELLDVSSNKIKSLPVQELNDLPAYLKNGLYIHNNPLVCHCSLYLMVIQWHARQFNSAVDFRNEFKCILPLNHKVSIKLFELQEDYMNCSTIIDSEVEAFLEGTLTFHCDTRLRNMTKVWVTPDNETIQAGLNNQSLKMFPDGSLWLGNLRLEDSGTYTCLATSSQFNETIHVQLRVHNSTASPTHESLNTAYTTLVGCVASVILVLIYLYLTPCHCWCRSKAEMQKSQQEESIHSSILSATSTHDLSGDKAAMDRRVAFIEPTKDMQGQNGKLKPNAVEEFEDKRLLTVPRKKSDCGSIGSVSSDSPIVV
;
A
#
# COMPACT_ATOMS: atom_id res chain seq x y z
N MET A 1 47.96 35.80 -25.62
CA MET A 1 48.61 36.68 -26.63
C MET A 1 48.89 38.06 -26.02
N TRP A 2 49.77 38.13 -25.01
CA TRP A 2 50.05 39.35 -24.22
C TRP A 2 51.54 39.47 -23.80
N LEU A 3 52.41 38.68 -24.42
CA LEU A 3 53.82 38.48 -24.01
C LEU A 3 54.84 38.91 -25.08
N ILE A 4 54.38 39.68 -26.07
CA ILE A 4 55.20 40.16 -27.20
C ILE A 4 55.42 41.68 -27.12
N CYS A 5 54.45 42.46 -26.60
CA CYS A 5 54.51 43.92 -26.54
C CYS A 5 55.47 44.51 -25.49
N LEU A 6 56.28 43.70 -24.80
CA LEU A 6 57.21 44.15 -23.73
C LEU A 6 58.70 44.14 -24.13
N MET A 7 59.03 43.76 -25.37
CA MET A 7 60.43 43.65 -25.84
C MET A 7 60.84 44.65 -26.94
N GLU A 8 59.96 45.59 -27.35
CA GLU A 8 60.29 46.63 -28.35
C GLU A 8 60.45 48.05 -27.78
N SER A 9 60.31 48.24 -26.46
CA SER A 9 60.44 49.57 -25.82
C SER A 9 61.89 49.99 -25.47
N TYR A 10 62.90 49.21 -25.90
CA TYR A 10 64.30 49.41 -25.51
C TYR A 10 65.18 50.12 -26.57
N LEU A 11 64.56 50.70 -27.61
CA LEU A 11 65.25 51.36 -28.73
C LEU A 11 64.64 52.73 -29.12
N THR A 12 64.64 53.69 -28.19
CA THR A 12 64.89 55.13 -28.45
C THR A 12 64.83 55.92 -27.15
N GLY A 13 65.73 56.89 -26.95
CA GLY A 13 65.72 57.75 -25.76
C GLY A 13 64.81 58.97 -25.92
N GLY A 14 63.96 59.24 -24.93
CA GLY A 14 63.04 60.38 -24.96
C GLY A 14 62.54 60.76 -23.56
N TYR A 15 62.90 61.96 -23.11
CA TYR A 15 62.56 62.55 -21.82
C TYR A 15 61.05 62.57 -21.52
N HIS A 16 60.63 62.09 -20.34
CA HIS A 16 59.78 62.84 -19.40
C HIS A 16 59.58 62.08 -18.07
N CYS A 17 60.47 62.30 -17.10
CA CYS A 17 60.22 61.90 -15.72
C CYS A 17 59.33 62.97 -15.06
N GLY A 18 58.04 62.68 -14.89
CA GLY A 18 57.08 63.69 -14.40
C GLY A 18 55.68 63.20 -14.03
N ILE A 19 55.41 61.88 -14.02
CA ILE A 19 54.09 61.34 -13.63
C ILE A 19 53.98 61.33 -12.09
N SER A 20 53.69 62.52 -11.56
CA SER A 20 52.97 62.81 -10.32
C SER A 20 52.85 61.67 -9.29
N TYR A 21 53.60 61.80 -8.18
CA TYR A 21 53.36 61.05 -6.94
C TYR A 21 51.89 61.15 -6.47
N LEU A 22 51.24 62.27 -6.77
CA LEU A 22 49.83 62.53 -6.49
C LEU A 22 48.89 61.62 -7.29
N ALA A 23 49.25 61.22 -8.52
CA ALA A 23 48.47 60.26 -9.31
C ALA A 23 48.59 58.82 -8.77
N VAL A 24 49.78 58.43 -8.29
CA VAL A 24 49.99 57.14 -7.62
C VAL A 24 49.23 57.09 -6.29
N LEU A 25 49.30 58.16 -5.48
CA LEU A 25 48.52 58.31 -4.25
C LEU A 25 47.01 58.32 -4.52
N LEU A 26 46.54 58.95 -5.61
CA LEU A 26 45.13 58.92 -5.99
C LEU A 26 44.68 57.51 -6.38
N LEU A 27 45.48 56.75 -7.14
CA LEU A 27 45.20 55.36 -7.48
C LEU A 27 45.16 54.47 -6.23
N VAL A 28 46.12 54.61 -5.31
CA VAL A 28 46.11 53.88 -4.03
C VAL A 28 44.89 54.27 -3.18
N ALA A 29 44.53 55.55 -3.12
CA ALA A 29 43.33 56.01 -2.41
C ALA A 29 42.04 55.46 -3.06
N LEU A 30 41.95 55.43 -4.38
CA LEU A 30 40.81 54.86 -5.11
C LEU A 30 40.69 53.34 -4.93
N CYS A 31 41.81 52.61 -4.83
CA CYS A 31 41.79 51.19 -4.44
C CYS A 31 41.28 51.00 -3.00
N ASN A 32 41.62 51.89 -2.06
CA ASN A 32 41.12 51.86 -0.68
C ASN A 32 39.66 52.38 -0.54
N LEU A 33 39.17 53.15 -1.52
CA LEU A 33 37.78 53.63 -1.58
C LEU A 33 36.83 52.66 -2.27
N CYS A 34 37.34 51.53 -2.79
CA CYS A 34 36.49 50.41 -3.15
C CYS A 34 36.33 49.50 -1.93
N PRO A 35 35.17 49.50 -1.24
CA PRO A 35 34.82 48.41 -0.36
C PRO A 35 34.57 47.18 -1.24
N MET A 36 35.66 46.48 -1.58
CA MET A 36 35.63 45.07 -1.95
C MET A 36 35.20 44.25 -0.73
N SER A 37 33.92 44.42 -0.37
CA SER A 37 33.14 43.52 0.46
C SER A 37 32.84 42.24 -0.33
N VAL A 38 33.90 41.65 -0.90
CA VAL A 38 34.01 40.20 -0.90
C VAL A 38 34.06 39.81 0.57
N SER A 39 32.87 39.61 1.15
CA SER A 39 32.70 39.03 2.46
C SER A 39 33.22 37.61 2.38
N ALA A 40 34.53 37.45 2.51
CA ALA A 40 35.22 36.18 2.46
C ALA A 40 34.54 35.26 3.48
N LEU A 41 33.88 34.23 2.97
CA LEU A 41 32.86 33.52 3.72
C LEU A 41 33.51 32.86 4.95
N ASN A 42 33.23 33.41 6.14
CA ASN A 42 33.78 32.94 7.42
C ASN A 42 33.12 31.64 7.91
N CYS A 43 32.83 30.72 6.99
CA CYS A 43 32.45 29.33 7.24
C CYS A 43 33.49 28.56 8.07
N HIS A 44 34.75 29.03 8.06
CA HIS A 44 35.93 28.37 8.59
C HIS A 44 35.99 28.21 10.12
N SER A 45 35.08 28.82 10.89
CA SER A 45 35.01 28.58 12.35
C SER A 45 34.41 27.21 12.65
N ASP A 46 33.24 26.93 12.10
CA ASP A 46 32.39 25.80 12.51
C ASP A 46 32.27 24.74 11.43
N CYS A 47 32.43 25.10 10.14
CA CYS A 47 32.13 24.23 8.99
C CYS A 47 33.29 24.16 7.99
N ILE A 48 33.17 23.24 7.04
CA ILE A 48 34.05 23.08 5.88
C ILE A 48 33.22 23.47 4.64
N CYS A 49 33.60 24.55 3.97
CA CYS A 49 32.99 24.97 2.72
C CYS A 49 33.90 24.64 1.53
N ALA A 50 33.34 23.97 0.51
CA ALA A 50 34.02 23.63 -0.73
C ALA A 50 33.10 23.90 -1.92
N SER A 51 33.38 24.97 -2.68
CA SER A 51 32.46 25.47 -3.72
C SER A 51 31.05 25.70 -3.17
N ASN A 52 30.05 24.95 -3.63
CA ASN A 52 28.65 24.97 -3.21
C ASN A 52 28.29 23.91 -2.15
N ILE A 53 29.28 23.19 -1.59
CA ILE A 53 29.08 22.21 -0.53
C ILE A 53 29.47 22.84 0.82
N VAL A 54 28.61 22.68 1.83
CA VAL A 54 28.84 23.12 3.21
C VAL A 54 28.66 21.91 4.12
N SER A 55 29.74 21.41 4.73
CA SER A 55 29.69 20.33 5.73
C SER A 55 30.12 20.84 7.10
N CYS A 56 29.21 20.73 8.04
CA CYS A 56 29.39 20.99 9.46
C CYS A 56 29.23 19.69 10.28
N SER A 57 29.51 18.53 9.67
CA SER A 57 29.31 17.22 10.32
C SER A 57 30.29 16.99 11.46
N LYS A 58 29.85 16.34 12.54
CA LYS A 58 30.65 16.00 13.73
C LYS A 58 31.26 17.22 14.43
N LYS A 59 30.45 18.27 14.59
CA LYS A 59 30.83 19.57 15.19
C LYS A 59 30.12 19.86 16.52
N GLU A 60 29.41 18.87 17.06
CA GLU A 60 28.62 18.93 18.31
C GLU A 60 27.57 20.06 18.34
N LEU A 61 27.17 20.56 17.17
CA LEU A 61 26.30 21.75 17.03
C LEU A 61 24.93 21.53 17.68
N GLY A 62 24.60 22.37 18.67
CA GLY A 62 23.26 22.41 19.29
C GLY A 62 22.23 23.26 18.52
N ASN A 63 22.71 24.16 17.64
CA ASN A 63 21.90 24.99 16.74
C ASN A 63 22.62 25.10 15.38
N ILE A 64 21.87 25.40 14.31
CA ILE A 64 22.44 25.58 12.96
C ILE A 64 23.14 26.96 12.86
N PRO A 65 24.30 27.09 12.19
CA PRO A 65 24.99 28.37 12.04
C PRO A 65 24.14 29.44 11.32
N ASN A 66 24.13 30.66 11.85
CA ASN A 66 23.28 31.77 11.37
C ASN A 66 23.63 32.30 9.95
N SER A 67 24.77 31.90 9.38
CA SER A 67 25.35 32.48 8.16
C SER A 67 25.68 31.41 7.12
N LEU A 68 24.64 30.77 6.58
CA LEU A 68 24.75 29.84 5.45
C LEU A 68 24.84 30.62 4.12
N PRO A 69 25.71 30.24 3.18
CA PRO A 69 25.79 30.92 1.88
C PRO A 69 24.60 30.56 0.99
N GLU A 70 23.99 31.57 0.36
CA GLU A 70 22.85 31.43 -0.56
C GLU A 70 23.11 30.45 -1.71
N TYR A 71 24.37 30.34 -2.14
CA TYR A 71 24.79 29.43 -3.21
C TYR A 71 24.95 27.96 -2.80
N THR A 72 24.65 27.59 -1.55
CA THR A 72 24.75 26.21 -1.06
C THR A 72 23.84 25.28 -1.86
N ALA A 73 24.40 24.19 -2.38
CA ALA A 73 23.67 23.12 -3.05
C ALA A 73 23.56 21.82 -2.24
N VAL A 74 24.56 21.58 -1.37
CA VAL A 74 24.59 20.47 -0.43
C VAL A 74 24.93 21.02 0.96
N LEU A 75 24.02 20.84 1.92
CA LEU A 75 24.22 21.20 3.31
C LEU A 75 24.22 19.93 4.18
N ASP A 76 25.36 19.68 4.82
CA ASP A 76 25.57 18.55 5.70
C ASP A 76 25.73 19.02 7.15
N LEU A 77 24.72 18.70 7.96
CA LEU A 77 24.62 18.99 9.39
C LEU A 77 24.56 17.68 10.20
N SER A 78 24.98 16.56 9.61
CA SER A 78 24.90 15.22 10.22
C SER A 78 25.78 15.06 11.46
N TYR A 79 25.49 14.07 12.31
CA TYR A 79 26.29 13.75 13.51
C TYR A 79 26.52 14.96 14.45
N ASN A 80 25.45 15.71 14.73
CA ASN A 80 25.47 16.88 15.62
C ASN A 80 24.47 16.71 16.78
N SER A 81 24.30 17.76 17.59
CA SER A 81 23.39 17.78 18.74
C SER A 81 22.12 18.62 18.51
N LEU A 82 21.70 18.79 17.24
CA LEU A 82 20.51 19.57 16.90
C LEU A 82 19.27 18.91 17.50
N THR A 83 18.44 19.66 18.22
CA THR A 83 17.26 19.11 18.93
C THR A 83 15.92 19.47 18.30
N ARG A 84 15.85 20.58 17.54
CA ARG A 84 14.66 21.05 16.84
C ARG A 84 15.04 21.74 15.53
N LEU A 85 14.24 21.56 14.48
CA LEU A 85 14.23 22.42 13.30
C LEU A 85 13.02 23.35 13.41
N ARG A 86 13.24 24.67 13.41
CA ARG A 86 12.18 25.71 13.45
C ARG A 86 12.03 26.33 12.07
N ALA A 87 10.94 27.03 11.79
CA ALA A 87 10.77 27.82 10.56
C ALA A 87 12.02 28.65 10.21
N GLU A 88 12.43 29.53 11.13
CA GLU A 88 13.59 30.44 10.99
C GLU A 88 14.97 29.77 11.14
N TRP A 89 15.14 28.48 10.82
CA TRP A 89 16.44 27.80 10.98
C TRP A 89 17.52 28.32 10.02
N THR A 90 17.12 28.84 8.87
CA THR A 90 17.93 29.67 7.98
C THR A 90 17.29 31.05 7.86
N LYS A 91 18.13 32.09 7.76
CA LYS A 91 17.70 33.48 7.50
C LYS A 91 17.81 33.88 6.02
N VAL A 92 18.24 32.93 5.18
CA VAL A 92 18.50 33.11 3.76
C VAL A 92 17.77 32.00 3.01
N ARG A 93 17.04 32.37 1.95
CA ARG A 93 16.39 31.42 1.05
C ARG A 93 17.46 30.64 0.29
N LEU A 94 17.60 29.34 0.57
CA LEU A 94 18.64 28.51 -0.04
C LEU A 94 18.11 27.94 -1.36
N SER A 95 17.80 28.82 -2.32
CA SER A 95 17.18 28.50 -3.63
C SER A 95 18.02 27.59 -4.54
N ARG A 96 19.22 27.18 -4.10
CA ARG A 96 20.07 26.20 -4.82
C ARG A 96 20.25 24.88 -4.06
N LEU A 97 19.65 24.73 -2.88
CA LEU A 97 19.84 23.56 -2.03
C LEU A 97 19.04 22.37 -2.55
N HIS A 98 19.74 21.35 -3.04
CA HIS A 98 19.15 20.11 -3.53
C HIS A 98 19.28 18.95 -2.52
N THR A 99 20.25 19.04 -1.61
CA THR A 99 20.54 17.99 -0.61
C THR A 99 20.72 18.59 0.79
N LEU A 100 19.96 18.08 1.76
CA LEU A 100 20.02 18.46 3.17
C LEU A 100 20.19 17.22 4.05
N LEU A 101 21.33 17.10 4.72
CA LEU A 101 21.64 15.98 5.62
C LEU A 101 21.56 16.44 7.08
N LEU A 102 20.59 15.90 7.81
CA LEU A 102 20.32 16.17 9.23
C LEU A 102 20.38 14.89 10.08
N SER A 103 20.90 13.79 9.54
CA SER A 103 20.92 12.49 10.20
C SER A 103 21.88 12.41 11.39
N HIS A 104 21.65 11.44 12.27
CA HIS A 104 22.41 11.25 13.51
C HIS A 104 22.43 12.50 14.40
N ASN A 105 21.25 13.11 14.57
CA ASN A 105 21.03 14.27 15.45
C ASN A 105 20.08 13.91 16.61
N GLY A 106 19.70 14.92 17.40
CA GLY A 106 18.73 14.81 18.48
C GLY A 106 17.32 15.29 18.12
N LEU A 107 16.98 15.47 16.83
CA LEU A 107 15.76 16.15 16.40
C LEU A 107 14.52 15.39 16.87
N PHE A 108 13.73 16.04 17.74
CA PHE A 108 12.43 15.53 18.19
C PHE A 108 11.24 16.38 17.73
N PHE A 109 11.51 17.50 17.05
CA PHE A 109 10.53 18.42 16.51
C PHE A 109 11.07 19.11 15.26
N THR A 110 10.19 19.31 14.28
CA THR A 110 10.40 19.92 12.98
C THR A 110 9.15 20.76 12.68
N SER A 111 9.28 22.07 12.48
CA SER A 111 8.16 22.93 12.07
C SER A 111 7.65 22.54 10.68
N GLU A 112 6.33 22.60 10.47
CA GLU A 112 5.68 22.56 9.15
C GLU A 112 6.37 23.54 8.17
N GLU A 113 6.53 24.79 8.61
CA GLU A 113 7.17 25.87 7.84
C GLU A 113 8.69 25.69 7.63
N ALA A 114 9.35 24.68 8.22
CA ALA A 114 10.81 24.56 8.20
C ALA A 114 11.39 24.34 6.79
N PHE A 115 10.59 23.92 5.82
CA PHE A 115 11.05 23.62 4.46
C PHE A 115 10.73 24.73 3.44
N THR A 116 10.00 25.77 3.85
CA THR A 116 9.57 26.90 3.00
C THR A 116 10.73 27.64 2.31
N GLU A 117 11.90 27.70 2.93
CA GLU A 117 13.12 28.36 2.43
C GLU A 117 14.07 27.44 1.65
N VAL A 118 13.68 26.18 1.41
CA VAL A 118 14.43 25.17 0.64
C VAL A 118 13.56 24.47 -0.44
N PRO A 119 12.89 25.21 -1.33
CA PRO A 119 11.85 24.66 -2.22
C PRO A 119 12.35 23.65 -3.28
N HIS A 120 13.62 23.75 -3.69
CA HIS A 120 14.22 22.91 -4.74
C HIS A 120 14.94 21.66 -4.19
N LEU A 121 14.62 21.27 -2.95
CA LEU A 121 15.27 20.16 -2.25
C LEU A 121 14.81 18.81 -2.82
N LYS A 122 15.76 18.02 -3.31
CA LYS A 122 15.53 16.70 -3.94
C LYS A 122 15.84 15.53 -3.02
N TYR A 123 16.66 15.75 -1.99
CA TYR A 123 17.12 14.74 -1.05
C TYR A 123 17.13 15.29 0.38
N LEU A 124 16.32 14.69 1.26
CA LEU A 124 16.22 15.05 2.68
C LEU A 124 16.53 13.84 3.56
N ASP A 125 17.58 13.95 4.37
CA ASP A 125 17.96 12.92 5.34
C ASP A 125 17.71 13.36 6.79
N LEU A 126 16.63 12.83 7.37
CA LEU A 126 16.23 12.98 8.77
C LEU A 126 16.40 11.68 9.56
N SER A 127 17.14 10.69 9.02
CA SER A 127 17.32 9.39 9.65
C SER A 127 18.13 9.45 10.96
N SER A 128 18.03 8.41 11.80
CA SER A 128 18.77 8.32 13.08
C SER A 128 18.54 9.54 13.99
N ASN A 129 17.28 9.94 14.17
CA ASN A 129 16.83 11.07 14.99
C ASN A 129 15.81 10.61 16.05
N LYS A 130 14.98 11.53 16.59
CA LYS A 130 14.04 11.29 17.69
C LYS A 130 12.61 11.77 17.36
N LEU A 131 12.27 11.87 16.07
CA LEU A 131 10.93 12.25 15.60
C LEU A 131 9.91 11.19 16.03
N LYS A 132 8.72 11.60 16.51
CA LYS A 132 7.71 10.72 17.14
C LYS A 132 6.39 10.59 16.38
N ALA A 133 6.07 11.62 15.62
CA ALA A 133 4.92 11.68 14.74
C ALA A 133 5.32 12.44 13.47
N LEU A 134 4.54 12.28 12.41
CA LEU A 134 4.50 13.18 11.26
C LEU A 134 3.09 13.78 11.25
N GLU A 135 3.02 15.10 11.35
CA GLU A 135 1.78 15.86 11.54
C GLU A 135 1.15 16.24 10.18
N GLU A 136 0.05 16.98 10.16
CA GLU A 136 -0.58 17.45 8.92
C GLU A 136 0.42 18.29 8.08
N LEU A 137 0.48 18.05 6.76
CA LEU A 137 1.31 18.80 5.81
C LEU A 137 2.81 18.93 6.19
N HIS A 138 3.35 17.98 6.96
CA HIS A 138 4.68 18.05 7.61
C HIS A 138 5.89 18.32 6.68
N PHE A 139 5.75 18.07 5.39
CA PHE A 139 6.79 18.29 4.37
C PHE A 139 6.35 19.29 3.26
N GLN A 140 5.40 20.19 3.56
CA GLN A 140 4.87 21.16 2.60
C GLN A 140 5.96 22.05 1.97
N GLY A 141 5.81 22.33 0.68
CA GLY A 141 6.76 23.12 -0.12
C GLY A 141 7.94 22.32 -0.68
N LEU A 142 8.05 21.02 -0.39
CA LEU A 142 9.07 20.11 -0.94
C LEU A 142 8.59 19.40 -2.22
N GLU A 143 8.03 20.17 -3.17
CA GLU A 143 7.42 19.65 -4.41
C GLU A 143 8.41 18.88 -5.31
N GLU A 144 9.70 19.23 -5.26
CA GLU A 144 10.77 18.57 -6.03
C GLU A 144 11.45 17.38 -5.31
N LEU A 145 10.97 16.98 -4.12
CA LEU A 145 11.63 15.97 -3.28
C LEU A 145 11.52 14.57 -3.87
N GLU A 146 12.65 13.98 -4.26
CA GLU A 146 12.71 12.64 -4.86
C GLU A 146 12.99 11.54 -3.82
N VAL A 147 13.73 11.86 -2.75
CA VAL A 147 14.16 10.91 -1.70
C VAL A 147 14.00 11.50 -0.30
N LEU A 148 13.30 10.77 0.57
CA LEU A 148 13.08 11.11 1.98
C LEU A 148 13.50 9.97 2.90
N LEU A 149 14.49 10.22 3.75
CA LEU A 149 14.98 9.27 4.76
C LEU A 149 14.48 9.65 6.16
N LEU A 150 13.66 8.79 6.75
CA LEU A 150 13.10 8.91 8.10
C LEU A 150 13.36 7.66 8.96
N TYR A 151 14.19 6.73 8.46
CA TYR A 151 14.49 5.48 9.15
C TYR A 151 15.24 5.70 10.49
N ASN A 152 15.15 4.74 11.40
CA ASN A 152 15.75 4.81 12.75
C ASN A 152 15.32 6.09 13.52
N ASN A 153 14.00 6.28 13.63
CA ASN A 153 13.37 7.33 14.44
C ASN A 153 12.42 6.68 15.46
N GLN A 154 11.53 7.47 16.08
CA GLN A 154 10.53 7.01 17.04
C GLN A 154 9.09 7.17 16.50
N ILE A 155 8.93 7.27 15.17
CA ILE A 155 7.67 7.60 14.50
C ILE A 155 6.65 6.50 14.78
N SER A 156 5.58 6.86 15.47
CA SER A 156 4.51 5.94 15.91
C SER A 156 3.14 6.30 15.33
N GLN A 157 2.99 7.56 14.90
CA GLN A 157 1.81 8.14 14.27
C GLN A 157 2.25 8.89 13.02
N ILE A 158 1.43 8.82 11.98
CA ILE A 158 1.64 9.46 10.68
C ILE A 158 0.26 9.95 10.26
N ASP A 159 0.10 11.25 10.03
CA ASP A 159 -1.15 11.76 9.46
C ASP A 159 -1.29 11.39 7.98
N ARG A 160 -2.54 11.34 7.48
CA ARG A 160 -2.86 11.04 6.10
C ARG A 160 -2.36 12.12 5.13
N THR A 161 -2.32 13.38 5.55
CA THR A 161 -1.84 14.51 4.73
C THR A 161 -0.36 14.84 4.95
N ALA A 162 0.34 14.10 5.82
CA ALA A 162 1.75 14.37 6.17
C ALA A 162 2.72 14.38 4.98
N PHE A 163 2.35 13.71 3.88
CA PHE A 163 3.12 13.61 2.64
C PHE A 163 2.41 14.25 1.43
N GLU A 164 1.34 15.02 1.63
CA GLU A 164 0.67 15.70 0.52
C GLU A 164 1.53 16.85 -0.05
N GLY A 165 1.55 16.97 -1.39
CA GLY A 165 2.41 17.91 -2.12
C GLY A 165 3.78 17.35 -2.50
N LEU A 166 4.15 16.14 -2.05
CA LEU A 166 5.40 15.46 -2.43
C LEU A 166 5.27 14.74 -3.79
N ASP A 167 4.73 15.41 -4.80
CA ASP A 167 4.28 14.80 -6.06
C ASP A 167 5.43 14.16 -6.87
N MET A 168 6.68 14.56 -6.63
CA MET A 168 7.90 13.99 -7.25
C MET A 168 8.57 12.85 -6.45
N LEU A 169 8.01 12.42 -5.32
CA LEU A 169 8.65 11.48 -4.39
C LEU A 169 8.73 10.07 -4.97
N LYS A 170 9.96 9.57 -5.09
CA LYS A 170 10.28 8.23 -5.62
C LYS A 170 10.61 7.24 -4.51
N LYS A 171 11.26 7.68 -3.42
CA LYS A 171 11.79 6.77 -2.38
C LYS A 171 11.55 7.30 -0.97
N LEU A 172 10.80 6.54 -0.19
CA LEU A 172 10.45 6.86 1.21
C LEU A 172 10.90 5.74 2.14
N TYR A 173 11.81 6.06 3.06
CA TYR A 173 12.37 5.10 4.02
C TYR A 173 11.90 5.41 5.44
N LEU A 174 11.02 4.57 5.98
CA LEU A 174 10.39 4.66 7.29
C LEU A 174 10.77 3.48 8.22
N SER A 175 11.77 2.67 7.85
CA SER A 175 12.16 1.49 8.63
C SER A 175 12.72 1.81 10.01
N GLN A 176 12.73 0.80 10.89
CA GLN A 176 13.24 0.93 12.27
C GLN A 176 12.53 2.04 13.06
N ASN A 177 11.21 2.13 12.90
CA ASN A 177 10.32 3.04 13.63
C ASN A 177 9.31 2.25 14.50
N LEU A 178 8.28 2.94 14.99
CA LEU A 178 7.25 2.41 15.89
C LEU A 178 5.85 2.36 15.23
N ILE A 179 5.78 2.41 13.88
CA ILE A 179 4.54 2.48 13.11
C ILE A 179 3.72 1.20 13.32
N THR A 180 2.43 1.34 13.69
CA THR A 180 1.54 0.21 14.02
C THR A 180 0.46 -0.09 12.97
N ARG A 181 0.06 0.93 12.20
CA ARG A 181 -0.86 0.85 11.06
C ARG A 181 -0.06 0.98 9.78
N PHE A 182 -0.31 0.13 8.78
CA PHE A 182 0.29 0.31 7.45
C PHE A 182 -0.27 1.59 6.80
N PRO A 183 0.58 2.49 6.26
CA PRO A 183 0.13 3.72 5.61
C PRO A 183 -0.42 3.43 4.21
N GLN A 184 -1.63 2.87 4.14
CA GLN A 184 -2.33 2.57 2.88
C GLN A 184 -2.58 3.86 2.06
N GLU A 185 -2.68 4.99 2.75
CA GLU A 185 -2.77 6.33 2.18
C GLU A 185 -1.55 6.77 1.34
N LEU A 186 -0.44 5.99 1.32
CA LEU A 186 0.72 6.22 0.44
C LEU A 186 0.70 5.43 -0.88
N VAL A 187 -0.11 4.37 -0.99
CA VAL A 187 -0.03 3.39 -2.10
C VAL A 187 -1.32 3.21 -2.88
N LYS A 188 -2.45 3.72 -2.38
CA LYS A 188 -3.75 3.65 -3.05
C LYS A 188 -3.72 4.39 -4.40
N GLU A 189 -4.38 3.87 -5.42
CA GLU A 189 -4.31 4.39 -6.81
C GLU A 189 -4.63 5.90 -6.93
N ASN A 190 -5.58 6.40 -6.13
CA ASN A 190 -5.97 7.82 -6.14
C ASN A 190 -5.02 8.76 -5.36
N THR A 191 -3.79 8.33 -5.06
CA THR A 191 -2.79 9.14 -4.35
C THR A 191 -1.92 9.94 -5.30
N ARG A 192 -1.46 11.12 -4.87
CA ARG A 192 -0.62 12.00 -5.72
C ARG A 192 0.79 11.43 -5.97
N LEU A 193 1.25 10.51 -5.13
CA LEU A 193 2.58 9.88 -5.15
C LEU A 193 2.76 8.87 -6.30
N SER A 194 2.25 9.21 -7.49
CA SER A 194 2.34 8.43 -8.73
C SER A 194 3.76 8.24 -9.26
N GLY A 195 4.76 8.87 -8.62
CA GLY A 195 6.19 8.67 -8.83
C GLY A 195 6.83 7.64 -7.89
N LEU A 196 6.12 7.10 -6.89
CA LEU A 196 6.71 6.26 -5.84
C LEU A 196 7.19 4.90 -6.39
N GLU A 197 8.50 4.65 -6.26
CA GLU A 197 9.18 3.42 -6.67
C GLU A 197 9.56 2.54 -5.46
N LEU A 198 9.75 3.14 -4.28
CA LEU A 198 10.22 2.46 -3.08
C LEU A 198 9.54 3.00 -1.81
N LEU A 199 8.98 2.08 -1.04
CA LEU A 199 8.43 2.35 0.30
C LEU A 199 8.95 1.29 1.27
N ASP A 200 9.89 1.69 2.14
CA ASP A 200 10.43 0.83 3.18
C ASP A 200 9.76 1.11 4.53
N VAL A 201 8.90 0.20 4.97
CA VAL A 201 8.26 0.18 6.29
C VAL A 201 8.70 -1.03 7.13
N SER A 202 9.87 -1.61 6.82
CA SER A 202 10.41 -2.77 7.53
C SER A 202 10.75 -2.47 9.00
N SER A 203 10.94 -3.52 9.81
CA SER A 203 11.39 -3.39 11.21
C SER A 203 10.51 -2.51 12.13
N ASN A 204 9.24 -2.32 11.75
CA ASN A 204 8.26 -1.48 12.46
C ASN A 204 7.43 -2.30 13.46
N LYS A 205 6.19 -1.90 13.74
CA LYS A 205 5.27 -2.57 14.70
C LYS A 205 3.92 -2.92 14.04
N ILE A 206 3.90 -3.04 12.71
CA ILE A 206 2.72 -3.33 11.89
C ILE A 206 2.27 -4.78 12.14
N LYS A 207 0.98 -4.98 12.40
CA LYS A 207 0.39 -6.31 12.68
C LYS A 207 -0.44 -6.88 11.54
N SER A 208 -0.99 -6.02 10.69
CA SER A 208 -1.95 -6.37 9.64
C SER A 208 -1.71 -5.47 8.43
N LEU A 209 -1.80 -6.06 7.23
CA LEU A 209 -1.65 -5.38 5.95
C LEU A 209 -2.97 -5.45 5.17
N PRO A 210 -3.32 -4.44 4.35
CA PRO A 210 -4.50 -4.48 3.49
C PRO A 210 -4.20 -5.34 2.25
N VAL A 211 -4.10 -6.66 2.42
CA VAL A 211 -3.58 -7.59 1.39
C VAL A 211 -4.32 -7.50 0.05
N GLN A 212 -5.61 -7.16 0.04
CA GLN A 212 -6.36 -6.91 -1.20
C GLN A 212 -5.80 -5.68 -1.93
N GLU A 213 -5.80 -4.51 -1.28
CA GLU A 213 -5.21 -3.27 -1.83
C GLU A 213 -3.74 -3.46 -2.26
N LEU A 214 -2.95 -4.27 -1.52
CA LEU A 214 -1.55 -4.60 -1.88
C LEU A 214 -1.41 -5.57 -3.07
N ASN A 215 -2.40 -6.42 -3.32
CA ASN A 215 -2.43 -7.31 -4.48
C ASN A 215 -2.82 -6.58 -5.76
N ASP A 216 -3.55 -5.48 -5.67
CA ASP A 216 -3.98 -4.67 -6.82
C ASP A 216 -2.86 -3.70 -7.30
N LEU A 217 -1.86 -3.39 -6.46
CA LEU A 217 -0.72 -2.52 -6.82
C LEU A 217 0.09 -3.03 -8.03
N PRO A 218 0.75 -2.17 -8.82
CA PRO A 218 1.64 -2.62 -9.88
C PRO A 218 2.92 -3.28 -9.35
N ALA A 219 3.48 -4.22 -10.11
CA ALA A 219 4.67 -5.01 -9.79
C ALA A 219 5.90 -4.15 -9.46
N TYR A 220 6.10 -3.00 -10.11
CA TYR A 220 7.23 -2.12 -9.79
C TYR A 220 7.15 -1.56 -8.36
N LEU A 221 5.96 -1.25 -7.87
CA LEU A 221 5.76 -0.77 -6.49
C LEU A 221 5.82 -1.93 -5.49
N LYS A 222 5.22 -3.09 -5.81
CA LYS A 222 5.37 -4.32 -5.00
C LYS A 222 6.85 -4.73 -4.85
N ASN A 223 7.65 -4.57 -5.91
CA ASN A 223 9.08 -4.86 -5.92
C ASN A 223 9.90 -3.95 -4.97
N GLY A 224 9.46 -2.70 -4.77
CA GLY A 224 10.07 -1.74 -3.84
C GLY A 224 9.37 -1.59 -2.48
N LEU A 225 8.38 -2.45 -2.15
CA LEU A 225 7.57 -2.35 -0.93
C LEU A 225 8.11 -3.28 0.18
N TYR A 226 8.98 -2.75 1.03
CA TYR A 226 9.66 -3.53 2.08
C TYR A 226 8.84 -3.56 3.37
N ILE A 227 8.32 -4.75 3.72
CA ILE A 227 7.40 -4.99 4.86
C ILE A 227 7.95 -5.98 5.91
N HIS A 228 9.13 -6.55 5.67
CA HIS A 228 9.78 -7.56 6.52
C HIS A 228 10.10 -7.08 7.94
N ASN A 229 10.41 -8.03 8.84
CA ASN A 229 10.73 -7.78 10.25
C ASN A 229 9.65 -7.02 11.04
N ASN A 230 8.39 -7.08 10.59
CA ASN A 230 7.21 -6.58 11.32
C ASN A 230 6.51 -7.71 12.10
N PRO A 231 5.81 -7.42 13.21
CA PRO A 231 5.04 -8.40 14.00
C PRO A 231 3.69 -8.75 13.34
N LEU A 232 3.72 -9.14 12.07
CA LEU A 232 2.55 -9.48 11.25
C LEU A 232 1.82 -10.72 11.79
N VAL A 233 0.49 -10.74 11.72
CA VAL A 233 -0.31 -11.93 12.07
C VAL A 233 -0.35 -12.89 10.88
N CYS A 234 -0.14 -14.19 11.12
CA CYS A 234 -0.21 -15.20 10.06
C CYS A 234 -1.64 -15.38 9.54
N HIS A 235 -1.84 -15.22 8.23
CA HIS A 235 -3.08 -15.48 7.50
C HIS A 235 -2.75 -16.05 6.11
N CYS A 236 -3.62 -16.88 5.54
CA CYS A 236 -3.40 -17.43 4.19
C CYS A 236 -3.25 -16.37 3.10
N SER A 237 -3.97 -15.24 3.20
CA SER A 237 -3.82 -14.12 2.26
C SER A 237 -2.41 -13.52 2.30
N LEU A 238 -1.86 -13.27 3.49
CA LEU A 238 -0.48 -12.80 3.66
C LEU A 238 0.54 -13.81 3.15
N TYR A 239 0.32 -15.11 3.41
CA TYR A 239 1.18 -16.18 2.91
C TYR A 239 1.19 -16.19 1.37
N LEU A 240 0.03 -16.27 0.73
CA LEU A 240 -0.09 -16.34 -0.73
C LEU A 240 0.50 -15.10 -1.41
N MET A 241 0.26 -13.89 -0.88
CA MET A 241 0.87 -12.66 -1.39
C MET A 241 2.41 -12.75 -1.39
N VAL A 242 3.03 -13.13 -0.27
CA VAL A 242 4.49 -13.16 -0.16
C VAL A 242 5.12 -14.30 -0.99
N ILE A 243 4.45 -15.46 -1.11
CA ILE A 243 4.89 -16.54 -2.00
C ILE A 243 4.76 -16.11 -3.48
N GLN A 244 3.68 -15.43 -3.88
CA GLN A 244 3.54 -14.87 -5.24
C GLN A 244 4.63 -13.83 -5.55
N TRP A 245 4.95 -12.94 -4.61
CA TRP A 245 6.04 -11.96 -4.78
C TRP A 245 7.41 -12.64 -4.93
N HIS A 246 7.68 -13.70 -4.17
CA HIS A 246 8.89 -14.50 -4.31
C HIS A 246 8.93 -15.28 -5.65
N ALA A 247 7.80 -15.83 -6.10
CA ALA A 247 7.70 -16.50 -7.40
C ALA A 247 7.93 -15.51 -8.56
N ARG A 248 7.37 -14.30 -8.48
CA ARG A 248 7.63 -13.19 -9.41
C ARG A 248 9.01 -12.54 -9.26
N GLN A 249 9.87 -13.04 -8.38
CA GLN A 249 11.23 -12.54 -8.13
C GLN A 249 11.27 -11.04 -7.79
N PHE A 250 10.38 -10.59 -6.90
CA PHE A 250 10.40 -9.24 -6.36
C PHE A 250 11.47 -9.11 -5.27
N ASN A 251 12.33 -8.09 -5.37
CA ASN A 251 13.43 -7.81 -4.44
C ASN A 251 12.93 -7.74 -2.99
N SER A 252 11.79 -7.06 -2.78
CA SER A 252 11.06 -6.97 -1.51
C SER A 252 10.76 -8.31 -0.83
N ALA A 253 10.68 -9.43 -1.58
CA ALA A 253 10.43 -10.77 -1.07
C ALA A 253 11.66 -11.71 -1.15
N VAL A 254 12.52 -11.55 -2.15
CA VAL A 254 13.70 -12.39 -2.39
C VAL A 254 14.84 -12.02 -1.43
N ASP A 255 15.24 -10.75 -1.39
CA ASP A 255 16.41 -10.29 -0.62
C ASP A 255 16.21 -10.51 0.88
N PHE A 256 14.96 -10.36 1.35
CA PHE A 256 14.57 -10.41 2.74
C PHE A 256 13.85 -11.71 3.15
N ARG A 257 13.97 -12.79 2.35
CA ARG A 257 13.29 -14.09 2.55
C ARG A 257 13.36 -14.61 4.00
N ASN A 258 14.50 -14.45 4.68
CA ASN A 258 14.73 -14.93 6.04
C ASN A 258 14.14 -14.01 7.15
N GLU A 259 13.69 -12.81 6.79
CA GLU A 259 13.11 -11.81 7.68
C GLU A 259 11.58 -11.71 7.59
N PHE A 260 10.96 -12.32 6.57
CA PHE A 260 9.51 -12.52 6.56
C PHE A 260 9.12 -13.50 7.67
N LYS A 261 8.55 -12.94 8.73
CA LYS A 261 8.07 -13.67 9.90
C LYS A 261 6.65 -13.21 10.21
N CYS A 262 5.84 -14.14 10.69
CA CYS A 262 4.51 -13.83 11.21
C CYS A 262 4.28 -14.52 12.57
N ILE A 263 3.25 -14.09 13.28
CA ILE A 263 2.84 -14.59 14.59
C ILE A 263 1.56 -15.39 14.41
N LEU A 264 1.55 -16.65 14.83
CA LEU A 264 0.35 -17.50 14.76
C LEU A 264 -0.74 -16.97 15.70
N PRO A 265 -2.03 -16.96 15.28
CA PRO A 265 -3.13 -16.53 16.16
C PRO A 265 -3.43 -17.50 17.30
N LEU A 266 -3.23 -18.80 17.09
CA LEU A 266 -3.98 -19.84 17.81
C LEU A 266 -3.29 -20.48 19.03
N ASN A 267 -1.96 -20.41 19.16
CA ASN A 267 -1.32 -20.84 20.41
C ASN A 267 0.09 -20.25 20.61
N HIS A 268 0.25 -19.47 21.69
CA HIS A 268 1.45 -18.72 22.05
C HIS A 268 1.92 -17.67 20.99
N LYS A 269 2.70 -16.68 21.43
CA LYS A 269 3.23 -15.61 20.54
C LYS A 269 4.47 -16.08 19.78
N VAL A 270 4.40 -17.25 19.14
CA VAL A 270 5.52 -17.83 18.39
C VAL A 270 5.67 -17.06 17.08
N SER A 271 6.86 -16.53 16.85
CA SER A 271 7.24 -15.96 15.55
C SER A 271 7.81 -17.08 14.68
N ILE A 272 7.16 -17.35 13.54
CA ILE A 272 7.59 -18.36 12.56
C ILE A 272 7.95 -17.61 11.27
N LYS A 273 9.00 -18.06 10.56
CA LYS A 273 9.34 -17.52 9.24
C LYS A 273 8.30 -17.98 8.22
N LEU A 274 7.79 -17.07 7.40
CA LEU A 274 6.69 -17.33 6.48
C LEU A 274 7.02 -18.44 5.46
N PHE A 275 8.26 -18.48 4.97
CA PHE A 275 8.77 -19.51 4.04
C PHE A 275 9.16 -20.84 4.71
N GLU A 276 8.96 -20.99 6.03
CA GLU A 276 9.14 -22.24 6.79
C GLU A 276 7.80 -22.73 7.39
N LEU A 277 6.66 -22.12 7.05
CA LEU A 277 5.36 -22.74 7.26
C LEU A 277 5.19 -23.89 6.25
N GLN A 278 5.45 -25.11 6.73
CA GLN A 278 5.01 -26.35 6.10
C GLN A 278 3.47 -26.39 6.06
N GLU A 279 2.89 -27.07 5.07
CA GLU A 279 1.43 -27.11 4.81
C GLU A 279 0.61 -27.52 6.05
N ASP A 280 1.19 -28.34 6.93
CA ASP A 280 0.63 -28.78 8.22
C ASP A 280 0.20 -27.63 9.16
N TYR A 281 0.81 -26.45 9.06
CA TYR A 281 0.54 -25.32 9.96
C TYR A 281 -0.61 -24.42 9.52
N MET A 282 -0.82 -24.28 8.21
CA MET A 282 -2.00 -23.63 7.63
C MET A 282 -2.29 -24.27 6.27
N ASN A 283 -3.38 -25.04 6.19
CA ASN A 283 -3.91 -25.61 4.96
C ASN A 283 -4.54 -24.52 4.08
N CYS A 284 -3.68 -23.70 3.48
CA CYS A 284 -4.05 -22.64 2.54
C CYS A 284 -4.16 -23.23 1.13
N SER A 285 -5.20 -22.84 0.39
CA SER A 285 -5.36 -23.20 -1.03
C SER A 285 -4.09 -22.89 -1.82
N THR A 286 -3.65 -23.80 -2.68
CA THR A 286 -2.52 -23.58 -3.59
C THR A 286 -2.74 -22.34 -4.46
N ILE A 287 -1.66 -21.69 -4.87
CA ILE A 287 -1.73 -20.61 -5.87
C ILE A 287 -2.35 -21.19 -7.15
N ILE A 288 -3.47 -20.63 -7.56
CA ILE A 288 -4.04 -20.85 -8.89
C ILE A 288 -3.36 -19.83 -9.80
N ASP A 289 -2.58 -20.30 -10.77
CA ASP A 289 -2.12 -19.42 -11.86
C ASP A 289 -3.36 -18.91 -12.61
N SER A 290 -3.47 -17.59 -12.75
CA SER A 290 -4.68 -16.93 -13.21
C SER A 290 -4.87 -17.08 -14.72
N GLU A 291 -5.43 -18.23 -15.14
CA GLU A 291 -6.05 -18.40 -16.44
C GLU A 291 -7.15 -17.32 -16.61
N VAL A 292 -7.03 -16.51 -17.66
CA VAL A 292 -7.98 -15.44 -17.94
C VAL A 292 -9.09 -16.01 -18.82
N GLU A 293 -10.26 -16.24 -18.22
CA GLU A 293 -11.46 -16.65 -18.94
C GLU A 293 -12.10 -15.46 -19.67
N ALA A 294 -12.45 -15.66 -20.93
CA ALA A 294 -13.09 -14.65 -21.79
C ALA A 294 -14.17 -15.27 -22.70
N PHE A 295 -14.98 -14.43 -23.33
CA PHE A 295 -16.15 -14.82 -24.12
C PHE A 295 -16.06 -14.29 -25.56
N LEU A 296 -16.77 -14.96 -26.47
CA LEU A 296 -16.84 -14.55 -27.88
C LEU A 296 -17.33 -13.11 -28.05
N GLU A 297 -16.79 -12.44 -29.06
CA GLU A 297 -17.05 -11.02 -29.40
C GLU A 297 -16.63 -10.02 -28.31
N GLY A 298 -16.06 -10.49 -27.20
CA GLY A 298 -15.55 -9.65 -26.12
C GLY A 298 -14.33 -8.79 -26.49
N THR A 299 -13.95 -7.92 -25.56
CA THR A 299 -12.69 -7.15 -25.60
C THR A 299 -11.94 -7.36 -24.29
N LEU A 300 -10.61 -7.42 -24.36
CA LEU A 300 -9.75 -7.76 -23.23
C LEU A 300 -8.46 -6.95 -23.30
N THR A 301 -7.86 -6.63 -22.15
CA THR A 301 -6.56 -5.94 -22.08
C THR A 301 -5.63 -6.69 -21.15
N PHE A 302 -4.47 -7.10 -21.65
CA PHE A 302 -3.40 -7.68 -20.86
C PHE A 302 -2.38 -6.61 -20.49
N HIS A 303 -2.30 -6.30 -19.20
CA HIS A 303 -1.28 -5.43 -18.66
C HIS A 303 0.03 -6.20 -18.46
N CYS A 304 1.08 -5.80 -19.17
CA CYS A 304 2.43 -6.31 -18.92
C CYS A 304 2.99 -5.61 -17.68
N ASP A 305 2.64 -6.15 -16.51
CA ASP A 305 2.97 -5.60 -15.18
C ASP A 305 4.37 -6.06 -14.72
N THR A 306 5.36 -5.18 -14.90
CA THR A 306 6.79 -5.47 -14.80
C THR A 306 7.43 -4.90 -13.53
N ARG A 307 8.51 -5.53 -13.04
CA ARG A 307 9.24 -5.10 -11.82
C ARG A 307 9.91 -3.72 -11.91
N LEU A 308 10.03 -3.16 -13.11
CA LEU A 308 10.45 -1.78 -13.36
C LEU A 308 9.46 -1.08 -14.29
N ARG A 309 9.23 0.22 -14.07
CA ARG A 309 8.27 1.04 -14.83
C ARG A 309 8.71 1.26 -16.28
N ASN A 310 10.00 1.53 -16.50
CA ASN A 310 10.57 1.92 -17.80
C ASN A 310 11.29 0.75 -18.48
N MET A 311 10.57 -0.35 -18.73
CA MET A 311 11.06 -1.48 -19.53
C MET A 311 10.50 -1.41 -20.96
N THR A 312 11.30 -1.77 -21.96
CA THR A 312 10.83 -1.94 -23.33
C THR A 312 10.07 -3.26 -23.46
N LYS A 313 8.80 -3.20 -23.85
CA LYS A 313 7.87 -4.34 -23.87
C LYS A 313 7.54 -4.75 -25.30
N VAL A 314 7.54 -6.06 -25.55
CA VAL A 314 7.12 -6.72 -26.80
C VAL A 314 6.21 -7.88 -26.42
N TRP A 315 5.10 -8.07 -27.14
CA TRP A 315 4.23 -9.23 -26.92
C TRP A 315 4.45 -10.30 -27.99
N VAL A 316 4.25 -11.56 -27.61
CA VAL A 316 4.24 -12.73 -28.50
C VAL A 316 2.88 -13.40 -28.37
N THR A 317 2.24 -13.69 -29.51
CA THR A 317 0.95 -14.41 -29.59
C THR A 317 1.13 -15.93 -29.42
N PRO A 318 0.05 -16.70 -29.20
CA PRO A 318 0.10 -18.17 -29.22
C PRO A 318 0.71 -18.75 -30.51
N ASP A 319 0.46 -18.11 -31.66
CA ASP A 319 1.03 -18.46 -32.97
C ASP A 319 2.51 -18.01 -33.16
N ASN A 320 3.14 -17.50 -32.10
CA ASN A 320 4.51 -17.02 -32.07
C ASN A 320 4.77 -15.78 -32.96
N GLU A 321 3.74 -14.96 -33.23
CA GLU A 321 3.90 -13.64 -33.87
C GLU A 321 4.29 -12.57 -32.85
N THR A 322 5.22 -11.68 -33.21
CA THR A 322 5.71 -10.61 -32.32
C THR A 322 5.02 -9.26 -32.58
N ILE A 323 4.32 -8.73 -31.58
CA ILE A 323 3.61 -7.45 -31.63
C ILE A 323 4.50 -6.34 -31.03
N GLN A 324 4.72 -5.27 -31.80
CA GLN A 324 5.52 -4.10 -31.41
C GLN A 324 4.69 -2.81 -31.45
N ALA A 325 5.19 -1.75 -30.79
CA ALA A 325 4.47 -0.49 -30.62
C ALA A 325 4.21 0.19 -31.97
N GLY A 326 2.94 0.44 -32.29
CA GLY A 326 2.51 1.06 -33.55
C GLY A 326 1.94 0.09 -34.60
N LEU A 327 2.08 -1.23 -34.41
CA LEU A 327 1.33 -2.22 -35.19
C LEU A 327 -0.12 -2.29 -34.68
N ASN A 328 -1.05 -1.74 -35.47
CA ASN A 328 -2.48 -1.75 -35.19
C ASN A 328 -3.20 -2.66 -36.20
N ASN A 329 -3.49 -3.90 -35.82
CA ASN A 329 -4.46 -4.73 -36.52
C ASN A 329 -5.87 -4.46 -35.93
N GLN A 330 -6.94 -4.81 -36.66
CA GLN A 330 -8.30 -4.50 -36.21
C GLN A 330 -8.70 -5.25 -34.91
N SER A 331 -8.12 -6.42 -34.66
CA SER A 331 -8.34 -7.24 -33.45
C SER A 331 -7.23 -7.12 -32.40
N LEU A 332 -6.06 -6.57 -32.74
CA LEU A 332 -4.86 -6.59 -31.89
C LEU A 332 -4.12 -5.26 -31.94
N LYS A 333 -3.92 -4.66 -30.77
CA LYS A 333 -3.29 -3.33 -30.61
C LYS A 333 -2.49 -3.26 -29.32
N MET A 334 -1.22 -2.86 -29.39
CA MET A 334 -0.47 -2.52 -28.18
C MET A 334 -0.56 -1.02 -27.87
N PHE A 335 -0.87 -0.69 -26.61
CA PHE A 335 -0.90 0.68 -26.10
C PHE A 335 0.53 1.20 -25.77
N PRO A 336 0.75 2.53 -25.63
CA PRO A 336 2.06 3.11 -25.37
C PRO A 336 2.71 2.72 -24.02
N ASP A 337 1.93 2.20 -23.07
CA ASP A 337 2.39 1.63 -21.80
C ASP A 337 2.87 0.16 -21.90
N GLY A 338 2.72 -0.43 -23.09
CA GLY A 338 2.99 -1.84 -23.39
C GLY A 338 1.88 -2.81 -22.96
N SER A 339 0.67 -2.33 -22.68
CA SER A 339 -0.50 -3.20 -22.50
C SER A 339 -1.05 -3.66 -23.85
N LEU A 340 -1.38 -4.94 -23.98
CA LEU A 340 -1.93 -5.52 -25.21
C LEU A 340 -3.45 -5.54 -25.14
N TRP A 341 -4.12 -4.89 -26.09
CA TRP A 341 -5.57 -4.94 -26.28
C TRP A 341 -5.94 -5.96 -27.35
N LEU A 342 -6.94 -6.79 -27.02
CA LEU A 342 -7.58 -7.76 -27.90
C LEU A 342 -9.04 -7.34 -28.07
N GLY A 343 -9.55 -7.39 -29.30
CA GLY A 343 -10.92 -7.02 -29.62
C GLY A 343 -11.61 -7.95 -30.60
N ASN A 344 -12.90 -8.20 -30.35
CA ASN A 344 -13.74 -9.11 -31.11
C ASN A 344 -13.23 -10.57 -31.03
N LEU A 345 -13.02 -11.04 -29.79
CA LEU A 345 -12.40 -12.33 -29.46
C LEU A 345 -13.08 -13.53 -30.13
N ARG A 346 -12.25 -14.49 -30.51
CA ARG A 346 -12.56 -15.75 -31.20
C ARG A 346 -11.99 -16.94 -30.42
N LEU A 347 -12.44 -18.16 -30.74
CA LEU A 347 -11.88 -19.38 -30.15
C LEU A 347 -10.41 -19.63 -30.53
N GLU A 348 -9.97 -19.13 -31.68
CA GLU A 348 -8.58 -19.22 -32.15
C GLU A 348 -7.62 -18.28 -31.39
N ASP A 349 -8.12 -17.25 -30.70
CA ASP A 349 -7.30 -16.39 -29.82
C ASP A 349 -6.92 -17.10 -28.50
N SER A 350 -7.39 -18.32 -28.25
CA SER A 350 -7.14 -19.03 -26.98
C SER A 350 -5.75 -19.66 -26.95
N GLY A 351 -4.91 -19.26 -25.98
CA GLY A 351 -3.56 -19.78 -25.80
C GLY A 351 -2.72 -18.92 -24.85
N THR A 352 -1.41 -19.15 -24.84
CA THR A 352 -0.47 -18.43 -23.96
C THR A 352 0.15 -17.23 -24.67
N TYR A 353 -0.26 -16.03 -24.29
CA TYR A 353 0.39 -14.79 -24.68
C TYR A 353 1.61 -14.56 -23.78
N THR A 354 2.72 -14.07 -24.35
CA THR A 354 3.95 -13.82 -23.59
C THR A 354 4.40 -12.37 -23.77
N CYS A 355 4.46 -11.60 -22.68
CA CYS A 355 5.17 -10.32 -22.68
C CYS A 355 6.66 -10.56 -22.41
N LEU A 356 7.50 -10.09 -23.33
CA LEU A 356 8.94 -9.99 -23.19
C LEU A 356 9.27 -8.53 -22.84
N ALA A 357 9.70 -8.30 -21.60
CA ALA A 357 10.12 -7.00 -21.10
C ALA A 357 11.65 -6.97 -20.95
N THR A 358 12.29 -5.96 -21.51
CA THR A 358 13.75 -5.81 -21.48
C THR A 358 14.17 -4.47 -20.86
N SER A 359 15.34 -4.47 -20.24
CA SER A 359 15.95 -3.30 -19.59
C SER A 359 17.47 -3.39 -19.67
N SER A 360 18.18 -2.33 -19.27
CA SER A 360 19.65 -2.32 -19.15
C SER A 360 20.17 -3.19 -18.00
N GLN A 361 19.30 -3.55 -17.04
CA GLN A 361 19.67 -4.34 -15.85
C GLN A 361 19.29 -5.82 -15.95
N PHE A 362 18.09 -6.11 -16.45
CA PHE A 362 17.56 -7.48 -16.60
C PHE A 362 16.45 -7.55 -17.64
N ASN A 363 16.11 -8.78 -18.04
CA ASN A 363 14.91 -9.09 -18.81
C ASN A 363 13.90 -9.82 -17.91
N GLU A 364 12.61 -9.67 -18.19
CA GLU A 364 11.50 -10.33 -17.50
C GLU A 364 10.51 -10.87 -18.53
N THR A 365 10.05 -12.10 -18.32
CA THR A 365 9.11 -12.79 -19.23
C THR A 365 7.85 -13.14 -18.47
N ILE A 366 6.71 -12.61 -18.89
CA ILE A 366 5.42 -12.77 -18.23
C ILE A 366 4.50 -13.54 -19.18
N HIS A 367 4.02 -14.70 -18.75
CA HIS A 367 3.06 -15.51 -19.50
C HIS A 367 1.64 -15.24 -19.00
N VAL A 368 0.68 -15.15 -19.92
CA VAL A 368 -0.75 -14.97 -19.64
C VAL A 368 -1.52 -15.99 -20.47
N GLN A 369 -2.21 -16.91 -19.80
CA GLN A 369 -3.01 -17.95 -20.45
C GLN A 369 -4.44 -17.43 -20.67
N LEU A 370 -4.87 -17.33 -21.93
CA LEU A 370 -6.20 -16.91 -22.34
C LEU A 370 -7.07 -18.12 -22.71
N ARG A 371 -8.24 -18.22 -22.06
CA ARG A 371 -9.26 -19.21 -22.37
C ARG A 371 -10.51 -18.55 -22.93
N VAL A 372 -10.78 -18.70 -24.22
CA VAL A 372 -11.99 -18.17 -24.84
C VAL A 372 -13.07 -19.25 -24.87
N HIS A 373 -14.23 -18.95 -24.27
CA HIS A 373 -15.37 -19.86 -24.18
C HIS A 373 -16.29 -19.67 -25.40
N ASN A 374 -16.87 -20.78 -25.90
CA ASN A 374 -17.79 -20.79 -27.05
C ASN A 374 -19.21 -20.30 -26.71
N SER A 375 -19.27 -19.15 -26.05
CA SER A 375 -20.49 -18.42 -25.72
C SER A 375 -20.16 -16.94 -25.87
N THR A 376 -21.04 -16.16 -26.48
CA THR A 376 -21.05 -14.71 -26.23
C THR A 376 -21.45 -14.48 -24.78
N ALA A 377 -20.97 -13.40 -24.17
CA ALA A 377 -21.21 -13.13 -22.77
C ALA A 377 -22.71 -12.89 -22.49
N SER A 378 -23.42 -13.91 -21.99
CA SER A 378 -24.73 -13.70 -21.34
C SER A 378 -24.52 -12.69 -20.22
N PRO A 379 -25.29 -11.58 -20.16
CA PRO A 379 -25.02 -10.45 -19.27
C PRO A 379 -25.28 -10.84 -17.81
N THR A 380 -24.27 -11.46 -17.21
CA THR A 380 -24.29 -12.23 -15.96
C THR A 380 -25.26 -13.43 -15.99
N HIS A 381 -25.03 -14.37 -15.07
CA HIS A 381 -26.19 -14.91 -14.35
C HIS A 381 -26.71 -13.76 -13.46
N GLU A 382 -27.61 -12.95 -14.01
CA GLU A 382 -28.78 -12.65 -13.21
C GLU A 382 -29.37 -14.02 -12.90
N SER A 383 -29.17 -14.47 -11.66
CA SER A 383 -30.03 -15.48 -11.11
C SER A 383 -31.43 -14.91 -11.26
N LEU A 384 -32.20 -15.46 -12.21
CA LEU A 384 -33.63 -15.22 -12.36
C LEU A 384 -34.27 -15.74 -11.08
N ASN A 385 -34.16 -14.92 -10.04
CA ASN A 385 -34.48 -15.27 -8.68
C ASN A 385 -35.98 -15.45 -8.68
N THR A 386 -36.42 -16.70 -8.75
CA THR A 386 -37.83 -17.07 -8.71
C THR A 386 -38.46 -16.55 -7.43
N ALA A 387 -37.68 -16.39 -6.35
CA ALA A 387 -38.06 -15.64 -5.15
C ALA A 387 -38.32 -14.14 -5.40
N TYR A 388 -37.50 -13.44 -6.20
CA TYR A 388 -37.70 -12.02 -6.51
C TYR A 388 -38.85 -11.79 -7.50
N THR A 389 -38.94 -12.59 -8.57
CA THR A 389 -40.04 -12.47 -9.55
C THR A 389 -41.38 -12.87 -8.94
N THR A 390 -41.42 -13.88 -8.05
CA THR A 390 -42.65 -14.16 -7.26
C THR A 390 -42.92 -13.10 -6.21
N LEU A 391 -41.92 -12.53 -5.53
CA LEU A 391 -42.12 -11.42 -4.59
C LEU A 391 -42.76 -10.20 -5.28
N VAL A 392 -42.22 -9.79 -6.44
CA VAL A 392 -42.78 -8.70 -7.26
C VAL A 392 -44.19 -9.05 -7.74
N GLY A 393 -44.42 -10.28 -8.18
CA GLY A 393 -45.76 -10.78 -8.55
C GLY A 393 -46.77 -10.76 -7.39
N CYS A 394 -46.35 -11.15 -6.19
CA CYS A 394 -47.18 -11.11 -4.98
C CYS A 394 -47.49 -9.67 -4.55
N VAL A 395 -46.50 -8.77 -4.57
CA VAL A 395 -46.70 -7.34 -4.26
C VAL A 395 -47.65 -6.70 -5.26
N ALA A 396 -47.46 -6.95 -6.57
CA ALA A 396 -48.38 -6.47 -7.60
C ALA A 396 -49.81 -7.03 -7.43
N SER A 397 -49.94 -8.31 -7.06
CA SER A 397 -51.24 -8.94 -6.77
C SER A 397 -51.93 -8.31 -5.56
N VAL A 398 -51.21 -8.07 -4.46
CA VAL A 398 -51.76 -7.39 -3.27
C VAL A 398 -52.17 -5.95 -3.59
N ILE A 399 -51.36 -5.22 -4.37
CA ILE A 399 -51.71 -3.87 -4.84
C ILE A 399 -52.97 -3.90 -5.71
N LEU A 400 -53.10 -4.84 -6.64
CA LEU A 400 -54.31 -5.00 -7.47
C LEU A 400 -55.55 -5.36 -6.64
N VAL A 401 -55.42 -6.22 -5.62
CA VAL A 401 -56.52 -6.55 -4.69
C VAL A 401 -56.91 -5.35 -3.83
N LEU A 402 -55.94 -4.55 -3.35
CA LEU A 402 -56.22 -3.32 -2.61
C LEU A 402 -56.88 -2.25 -3.50
N ILE A 403 -56.42 -2.09 -4.75
CA ILE A 403 -57.07 -1.24 -5.76
C ILE A 403 -58.51 -1.73 -5.99
N TYR A 404 -58.73 -3.03 -6.14
CA TYR A 404 -60.08 -3.58 -6.32
C TYR A 404 -60.98 -3.29 -5.10
N LEU A 405 -60.48 -3.47 -3.88
CA LEU A 405 -61.25 -3.27 -2.64
C LEU A 405 -61.48 -1.80 -2.25
N TYR A 406 -60.60 -0.87 -2.63
CA TYR A 406 -60.70 0.55 -2.25
C TYR A 406 -61.04 1.51 -3.40
N LEU A 407 -60.90 1.11 -4.67
CA LEU A 407 -61.14 1.95 -5.85
C LEU A 407 -62.22 1.39 -6.80
N THR A 408 -62.87 0.26 -6.49
CA THR A 408 -64.18 -0.02 -7.11
C THR A 408 -65.30 0.69 -6.33
N PRO A 409 -66.02 1.65 -6.93
CA PRO A 409 -67.08 2.35 -6.22
C PRO A 409 -68.30 1.42 -6.09
N CYS A 410 -68.77 1.19 -4.86
CA CYS A 410 -70.00 0.45 -4.61
C CYS A 410 -71.20 1.22 -5.20
N HIS A 411 -71.67 0.82 -6.39
CA HIS A 411 -72.88 1.36 -7.02
C HIS A 411 -74.16 0.89 -6.29
N CYS A 412 -74.40 1.44 -5.10
CA CYS A 412 -75.61 1.23 -4.31
C CYS A 412 -76.82 1.93 -4.95
N TRP A 413 -77.33 1.41 -6.08
CA TRP A 413 -78.50 1.97 -6.75
C TRP A 413 -79.81 1.51 -6.10
N CYS A 414 -80.19 2.16 -5.01
CA CYS A 414 -81.48 1.93 -4.37
C CYS A 414 -82.64 2.53 -5.19
N ARG A 415 -83.45 1.70 -5.88
CA ARG A 415 -84.90 1.98 -6.01
C ARG A 415 -85.80 0.81 -6.45
N SER A 416 -86.85 0.63 -5.63
CA SER A 416 -88.20 0.15 -5.96
C SER A 416 -88.44 -1.29 -6.46
N LYS A 417 -89.57 -1.84 -5.99
CA LYS A 417 -90.19 -3.08 -6.47
C LYS A 417 -90.81 -2.87 -7.86
N ALA A 418 -90.76 -3.92 -8.68
CA ALA A 418 -91.70 -4.24 -9.76
C ALA A 418 -91.71 -5.78 -9.96
N GLU A 419 -92.70 -6.31 -10.68
CA GLU A 419 -93.16 -7.70 -10.58
C GLU A 419 -92.38 -8.74 -11.41
N MET A 420 -92.72 -10.03 -11.19
CA MET A 420 -92.23 -11.17 -11.98
C MET A 420 -92.77 -11.17 -13.41
N GLN A 421 -91.98 -11.65 -14.37
CA GLN A 421 -92.53 -12.51 -15.43
C GLN A 421 -91.51 -13.54 -15.95
N LYS A 422 -92.01 -14.66 -16.48
CA LYS A 422 -91.24 -15.84 -16.96
C LYS A 422 -91.30 -15.98 -18.48
N SER A 423 -90.17 -16.37 -19.07
CA SER A 423 -90.01 -17.29 -20.23
C SER A 423 -88.50 -17.55 -20.38
N GLN A 424 -87.98 -18.78 -20.33
CA GLN A 424 -87.82 -19.73 -21.45
C GLN A 424 -86.91 -19.15 -22.58
N GLN A 425 -85.98 -19.92 -23.17
CA GLN A 425 -86.12 -21.32 -23.57
C GLN A 425 -84.77 -22.04 -23.86
N GLU A 426 -84.73 -23.37 -23.62
CA GLU A 426 -83.77 -24.40 -24.15
C GLU A 426 -82.24 -24.24 -23.89
N GLU A 427 -81.40 -25.29 -23.91
CA GLU A 427 -81.54 -26.66 -24.44
C GLU A 427 -81.56 -27.81 -23.39
N SER A 428 -81.77 -29.05 -23.87
CA SER A 428 -81.82 -30.34 -23.15
C SER A 428 -80.43 -31.03 -23.19
N ILE A 429 -80.06 -32.00 -22.33
CA ILE A 429 -80.46 -33.43 -22.38
C ILE A 429 -80.25 -34.12 -21.01
N HIS A 430 -80.95 -35.24 -20.80
CA HIS A 430 -81.08 -36.01 -19.56
C HIS A 430 -79.80 -36.61 -18.91
N SER A 431 -79.95 -36.85 -17.60
CA SER A 431 -79.48 -37.98 -16.78
C SER A 431 -78.30 -37.74 -15.82
N SER A 432 -78.24 -38.33 -14.62
CA SER A 432 -79.27 -38.97 -13.75
C SER A 432 -78.63 -39.35 -12.40
N ILE A 433 -79.39 -39.26 -11.28
CA ILE A 433 -79.20 -40.04 -10.02
C ILE A 433 -77.92 -39.65 -9.22
N LEU A 434 -77.89 -39.51 -7.88
CA LEU A 434 -78.78 -39.94 -6.78
C LEU A 434 -78.95 -38.82 -5.72
N SER A 435 -80.01 -38.90 -4.91
CA SER A 435 -80.30 -38.07 -3.71
C SER A 435 -79.33 -38.34 -2.53
N ALA A 436 -79.28 -37.57 -1.43
CA ALA A 436 -80.27 -36.70 -0.75
C ALA A 436 -79.58 -35.42 -0.18
N THR A 437 -80.21 -34.26 0.09
CA THR A 437 -81.29 -33.92 1.06
C THR A 437 -81.05 -34.46 2.50
N SER A 438 -81.22 -33.70 3.59
CA SER A 438 -81.58 -32.27 3.72
C SER A 438 -81.46 -31.73 5.18
N THR A 439 -81.03 -30.47 5.31
CA THR A 439 -81.54 -29.40 6.22
C THR A 439 -81.52 -29.49 7.75
N HIS A 440 -81.50 -28.30 8.36
CA HIS A 440 -82.00 -27.91 9.71
C HIS A 440 -81.20 -28.37 10.96
N ASP A 441 -81.18 -27.61 12.06
CA ASP A 441 -81.15 -26.13 12.21
C ASP A 441 -80.75 -25.70 13.64
N LEU A 442 -80.48 -24.39 13.81
CA LEU A 442 -80.66 -23.57 15.01
C LEU A 442 -80.36 -24.11 16.44
N SER A 443 -79.29 -23.55 17.03
CA SER A 443 -79.23 -22.99 18.41
C SER A 443 -79.26 -23.92 19.64
N GLY A 444 -78.43 -23.62 20.66
CA GLY A 444 -78.52 -24.30 21.97
C GLY A 444 -77.33 -24.23 22.95
N ASP A 445 -76.90 -23.02 23.33
CA ASP A 445 -76.38 -22.64 24.66
C ASP A 445 -75.42 -23.55 25.52
N LYS A 446 -74.31 -22.94 25.96
CA LYS A 446 -73.60 -23.14 27.26
C LYS A 446 -72.68 -24.35 27.55
N ALA A 447 -71.87 -24.09 28.59
CA ALA A 447 -71.14 -24.96 29.51
C ALA A 447 -69.74 -25.47 29.09
N ALA A 448 -68.75 -25.12 29.92
CA ALA A 448 -67.38 -25.61 29.86
C ALA A 448 -67.23 -26.98 30.55
N MET A 449 -66.12 -27.68 30.28
CA MET A 449 -65.49 -28.57 31.26
C MET A 449 -63.96 -28.59 31.12
N ASP A 450 -63.31 -28.81 32.26
CA ASP A 450 -61.86 -28.85 32.52
C ASP A 450 -61.49 -30.30 32.98
N ARG A 451 -60.19 -30.59 33.19
CA ARG A 451 -59.60 -31.78 33.88
C ARG A 451 -59.30 -33.02 33.00
N ARG A 452 -58.29 -33.86 33.29
CA ARG A 452 -57.18 -33.79 34.29
C ARG A 452 -55.95 -34.66 33.94
N VAL A 453 -54.90 -34.49 34.75
CA VAL A 453 -53.65 -35.29 34.87
C VAL A 453 -53.87 -36.63 35.63
N ALA A 454 -53.11 -37.69 35.29
CA ALA A 454 -52.67 -38.74 36.23
C ALA A 454 -51.47 -39.59 35.71
N PHE A 455 -50.68 -40.13 36.65
CA PHE A 455 -49.44 -40.93 36.49
C PHE A 455 -49.68 -42.44 36.32
N ILE A 456 -48.64 -43.16 35.87
CA ILE A 456 -48.29 -44.51 36.36
C ILE A 456 -46.77 -44.55 36.67
N GLU A 457 -46.40 -45.16 37.80
CA GLU A 457 -45.03 -45.44 38.28
C GLU A 457 -44.85 -46.98 38.42
N PRO A 458 -43.64 -47.57 38.55
CA PRO A 458 -42.66 -47.34 39.65
C PRO A 458 -41.19 -47.24 39.12
N THR A 459 -40.05 -47.42 39.83
CA THR A 459 -39.73 -48.06 41.14
C THR A 459 -38.36 -47.64 41.70
N LYS A 460 -38.19 -47.77 43.04
CA LYS A 460 -37.05 -48.25 43.86
C LYS A 460 -35.62 -48.39 43.26
N ASP A 461 -34.53 -48.19 44.01
CA ASP A 461 -34.30 -47.70 45.40
C ASP A 461 -32.80 -47.37 45.62
N MET A 462 -32.50 -46.44 46.56
CA MET A 462 -31.30 -46.34 47.43
C MET A 462 -29.84 -46.30 46.90
N GLN A 463 -29.06 -45.33 47.41
CA GLN A 463 -27.70 -45.38 48.05
C GLN A 463 -26.57 -46.26 47.44
N GLY A 464 -25.26 -45.94 47.54
CA GLY A 464 -24.54 -44.83 48.18
C GLY A 464 -23.13 -45.26 48.68
N GLN A 465 -22.13 -44.37 48.52
CA GLN A 465 -20.74 -44.44 49.04
C GLN A 465 -19.73 -45.51 48.52
N ASN A 466 -18.52 -45.01 48.21
CA ASN A 466 -17.17 -45.55 48.48
C ASN A 466 -16.81 -47.04 48.22
N GLY A 467 -15.86 -47.27 47.30
CA GLY A 467 -15.07 -48.51 47.23
C GLY A 467 -13.78 -48.36 46.40
N LYS A 468 -12.61 -48.68 46.98
CA LYS A 468 -11.34 -48.84 46.25
C LYS A 468 -11.27 -50.24 45.64
N LEU A 469 -10.65 -50.39 44.47
CA LEU A 469 -9.87 -51.59 44.12
C LEU A 469 -8.89 -51.34 42.96
N LYS A 470 -7.60 -51.58 43.23
CA LYS A 470 -6.59 -52.07 42.26
C LYS A 470 -6.23 -53.50 42.69
N PRO A 471 -5.80 -54.38 41.79
CA PRO A 471 -4.37 -54.70 41.80
C PRO A 471 -3.74 -55.02 40.43
N ASN A 472 -2.47 -54.59 40.30
CA ASN A 472 -1.31 -55.22 39.61
C ASN A 472 -1.40 -55.54 38.09
N ALA A 473 -0.30 -55.56 37.33
CA ALA A 473 1.15 -55.58 37.64
C ALA A 473 1.90 -54.58 36.70
N VAL A 474 3.11 -54.78 36.12
CA VAL A 474 4.55 -54.95 36.50
C VAL A 474 5.32 -54.89 35.16
N GLU A 475 6.59 -54.47 34.98
CA GLU A 475 7.72 -54.04 35.84
C GLU A 475 7.73 -52.49 36.05
N GLU A 476 8.64 -51.76 36.74
CA GLU A 476 10.03 -51.94 37.25
C GLU A 476 11.16 -51.75 36.19
N PHE A 477 12.30 -51.04 36.39
CA PHE A 477 12.88 -50.12 37.42
C PHE A 477 13.82 -49.08 36.72
N GLU A 478 14.21 -47.90 37.23
CA GLU A 478 13.58 -46.92 38.14
C GLU A 478 13.68 -45.48 37.51
N ASP A 479 14.39 -44.41 37.91
CA ASP A 479 15.16 -44.02 39.13
C ASP A 479 15.05 -42.49 39.39
N LYS A 480 15.58 -42.05 40.54
CA LYS A 480 15.63 -40.72 41.17
C LYS A 480 16.27 -39.63 40.29
N ARG A 481 15.56 -38.50 40.04
CA ARG A 481 15.55 -37.23 40.80
C ARG A 481 16.88 -36.44 40.87
N LEU A 482 16.88 -35.21 40.33
CA LEU A 482 16.89 -33.96 41.13
C LEU A 482 16.78 -32.68 40.26
N LEU A 483 16.13 -31.64 40.79
CA LEU A 483 16.02 -30.28 40.23
C LEU A 483 16.40 -29.28 41.34
N THR A 484 17.28 -28.30 41.09
CA THR A 484 17.27 -26.98 41.80
C THR A 484 18.24 -25.93 41.21
N VAL A 485 17.68 -24.96 40.47
CA VAL A 485 17.95 -23.48 40.47
C VAL A 485 19.40 -22.89 40.26
N PRO A 486 19.57 -21.57 39.97
CA PRO A 486 20.66 -21.11 39.09
C PRO A 486 21.56 -19.95 39.61
N ARG A 487 22.52 -19.50 38.79
CA ARG A 487 23.12 -18.14 38.72
C ARG A 487 23.90 -17.98 37.39
N LYS A 488 24.36 -16.84 36.88
CA LYS A 488 23.99 -15.39 36.87
C LYS A 488 25.27 -14.62 36.44
N LYS A 489 25.23 -13.88 35.32
CA LYS A 489 26.15 -12.79 34.87
C LYS A 489 27.69 -12.95 34.97
N SER A 490 28.35 -12.66 33.85
CA SER A 490 29.57 -11.83 33.79
C SER A 490 29.47 -10.89 32.58
N ASP A 491 29.93 -9.64 32.70
CA ASP A 491 29.90 -8.62 31.64
C ASP A 491 31.32 -8.11 31.32
N CYS A 492 31.44 -7.43 30.17
CA CYS A 492 32.31 -6.25 29.91
C CYS A 492 33.71 -6.43 29.27
N GLY A 493 33.85 -5.83 28.07
CA GLY A 493 35.08 -5.21 27.53
C GLY A 493 35.98 -6.07 26.63
N SER A 494 36.74 -5.50 25.66
CA SER A 494 36.74 -4.13 25.10
C SER A 494 37.64 -4.04 23.84
N ILE A 495 37.28 -3.18 22.85
CA ILE A 495 38.16 -2.49 21.85
C ILE A 495 39.10 -3.41 21.01
N GLY A 496 38.88 -3.65 19.71
CA GLY A 496 39.12 -2.73 18.57
C GLY A 496 40.19 -3.34 17.63
N SER A 497 40.49 -2.92 16.39
CA SER A 497 39.91 -1.98 15.40
C SER A 497 40.61 -2.22 14.02
N VAL A 498 40.27 -1.45 12.95
CA VAL A 498 41.01 -1.35 11.64
C VAL A 498 40.92 -2.60 10.71
N SER A 499 40.69 -2.51 9.38
CA SER A 499 40.34 -1.40 8.46
C SER A 499 39.53 -1.86 7.23
N SER A 500 39.00 -0.88 6.50
CA SER A 500 38.31 -0.97 5.20
C SER A 500 39.25 -1.12 3.99
N ASP A 501 38.68 -1.49 2.84
CA ASP A 501 39.22 -1.16 1.50
C ASP A 501 38.07 -0.77 0.54
N SER A 502 38.38 0.00 -0.51
CA SER A 502 37.38 0.58 -1.44
C SER A 502 37.86 0.60 -2.90
N PRO A 503 36.99 0.37 -3.90
CA PRO A 503 37.39 0.27 -5.31
C PRO A 503 37.69 1.63 -5.96
N ILE A 504 38.57 1.59 -6.97
CA ILE A 504 39.05 2.73 -7.76
C ILE A 504 38.16 2.98 -8.99
N VAL A 505 38.04 4.26 -9.39
CA VAL A 505 37.46 4.70 -10.67
C VAL A 505 38.58 4.94 -11.70
N VAL A 506 38.32 4.59 -12.96
CA VAL A 506 39.08 4.99 -14.15
C VAL A 506 38.09 5.51 -15.19
#